data_AF-B5XFT6-F1
#
_entry.id   AF-B5XFT6-F1
#
_cell.length_a   1.000
_cell.length_b   1.000
_cell.length_c   1.000
_cell.angle_alpha   90.00
_cell.angle_beta   90.00
_cell.angle_gamma   90.00
#
_symmetry.space_group_name_H-M   'P 1'
#
loop_
_entity.id
_entity.type
_entity.pdbx_description
1 polymer ?
#
loop_
_entity_poly.entity_id
_entity_poly.type
_entity_poly.pdbx_seq_one_letter_code
_entity_poly.pdbx_strand_id
1 'polypeptide(L)'
;MSSSLPSQIETCEKTSVSRLMGQPTPPTTPEPISSHSGVSSTHSSPRKIGKDRVKKNVDRYSHEYRQRRERNNVAVRKSRDKAKQRNVEMQQNMLELGSENDRLHKTIDQLNRELTGLRDFFKQLPNHNSSFVGPTGGDIR
;
A
#
# COMPACT_ATOMS: atom_id res chain seq x y z
N MET A 1 -17.22 -13.91 16.56
CA MET A 1 -17.76 -13.25 15.35
C MET A 1 -16.64 -13.16 14.32
N SER A 2 -16.44 -14.22 13.53
CA SER A 2 -15.37 -14.27 12.52
C SER A 2 -15.90 -13.71 11.21
N SER A 3 -15.42 -12.54 10.79
CA SER A 3 -15.73 -11.97 9.48
C SER A 3 -14.82 -12.57 8.40
N SER A 4 -15.44 -13.17 7.38
CA SER A 4 -14.76 -13.77 6.23
C SER A 4 -14.19 -12.68 5.31
N LEU A 5 -13.04 -12.96 4.68
CA LEU A 5 -12.34 -12.04 3.76
C LEU A 5 -13.23 -11.38 2.68
N PRO A 6 -14.23 -12.07 2.07
CA PRO A 6 -15.15 -11.45 1.12
C PRO A 6 -15.97 -10.30 1.72
N SER A 7 -16.35 -10.39 2.99
CA SER A 7 -17.08 -9.33 3.70
C SER A 7 -16.20 -8.10 3.95
N GLN A 8 -14.88 -8.29 4.08
CA GLN A 8 -13.93 -7.18 4.21
C GLN A 8 -13.75 -6.45 2.87
N ILE A 9 -13.73 -7.19 1.76
CA ILE A 9 -13.63 -6.63 0.40
C ILE A 9 -14.85 -5.78 0.08
N GLU A 10 -16.07 -6.28 0.38
CA GLU A 10 -17.31 -5.54 0.13
C GLU A 10 -17.41 -4.23 0.95
N THR A 11 -16.83 -4.22 2.16
CA THR A 11 -16.77 -3.02 3.02
C THR A 11 -15.78 -1.98 2.47
N CYS A 12 -14.65 -2.45 1.91
CA CYS A 12 -13.68 -1.60 1.23
C CYS A 12 -14.23 -1.00 -0.07
N GLU A 13 -15.02 -1.78 -0.83
CA GLU A 13 -15.68 -1.31 -2.06
C GLU A 13 -16.75 -0.26 -1.76
N LYS A 14 -17.59 -0.45 -0.74
CA LYS A 14 -18.62 0.56 -0.36
C LYS A 14 -18.02 1.88 0.11
N THR A 15 -16.81 1.86 0.68
CA THR A 15 -16.11 3.08 1.13
C THR A 15 -15.50 3.87 -0.03
N SER A 16 -15.13 3.20 -1.13
CA SER A 16 -14.47 3.86 -2.27
C SER A 16 -15.46 4.66 -3.13
N VAL A 17 -16.71 4.20 -3.29
CA VAL A 17 -17.75 4.90 -4.07
C VAL A 17 -18.39 6.09 -3.35
N SER A 18 -18.38 6.12 -2.01
CA SER A 18 -18.99 7.22 -1.24
C SER A 18 -18.13 8.50 -1.15
N ARG A 19 -16.89 8.50 -1.70
CA ARG A 19 -15.97 9.66 -1.64
C ARG A 19 -15.93 10.53 -2.89
N LEU A 20 -16.97 10.54 -3.71
CA LEU A 20 -17.23 11.71 -4.57
C LEU A 20 -17.92 12.77 -3.70
N MET A 21 -17.34 13.97 -3.68
CA MET A 21 -17.81 15.18 -2.97
C MET A 21 -17.22 15.40 -1.55
N GLY A 22 -15.93 15.78 -1.53
CA GLY A 22 -15.43 16.86 -0.67
C GLY A 22 -15.51 16.72 0.85
N GLN A 23 -14.57 16.01 1.48
CA GLN A 23 -13.97 16.39 2.78
C GLN A 23 -12.81 15.45 3.18
N PRO A 24 -11.71 15.96 3.77
CA PRO A 24 -10.84 15.16 4.60
C PRO A 24 -10.88 15.70 6.03
N THR A 25 -11.76 15.16 6.87
CA THR A 25 -11.50 15.09 8.31
C THR A 25 -11.28 13.63 8.67
N PRO A 26 -10.13 13.26 9.26
CA PRO A 26 -9.93 11.92 9.79
C PRO A 26 -10.80 11.72 11.05
N PRO A 27 -11.26 10.49 11.34
CA PRO A 27 -11.98 10.18 12.57
C PRO A 27 -11.07 10.35 13.80
N THR A 28 -11.66 10.87 14.87
CA THR A 28 -11.08 11.05 16.21
C THR A 28 -10.30 9.82 16.66
N THR A 29 -9.00 9.97 16.87
CA THR A 29 -8.14 8.99 17.55
C THR A 29 -7.89 9.49 18.99
N PRO A 30 -8.00 8.63 20.03
CA PRO A 30 -7.93 9.05 21.43
C PRO A 30 -6.51 9.49 21.82
N GLU A 31 -6.41 10.52 22.66
CA GLU A 31 -5.16 11.14 23.10
C GLU A 31 -4.30 10.19 23.97
N PRO A 32 -2.96 10.15 23.80
CA PRO A 32 -2.08 9.57 24.79
C PRO A 32 -1.70 10.61 25.86
N ILE A 33 -1.95 10.23 27.12
CA ILE A 33 -1.49 10.89 28.35
C ILE A 33 0.01 11.24 28.28
N SER A 34 0.31 12.52 28.47
CA SER A 34 1.66 13.07 28.49
C SER A 34 2.31 12.83 29.85
N SER A 35 3.31 11.96 29.88
CA SER A 35 4.28 11.84 30.97
C SER A 35 5.69 11.90 30.40
N HIS A 36 6.66 12.27 31.25
CA HIS A 36 8.11 12.16 31.11
C HIS A 36 8.88 13.44 30.68
N SER A 37 9.44 14.04 31.73
CA SER A 37 10.54 14.99 31.76
C SER A 37 11.84 14.41 31.17
N GLY A 38 12.55 15.24 30.39
CA GLY A 38 14.02 15.41 30.43
C GLY A 38 14.90 14.36 29.75
N VAL A 39 15.62 14.75 28.67
CA VAL A 39 17.10 14.87 28.63
C VAL A 39 17.57 15.22 27.21
N SER A 40 18.57 16.10 27.15
CA SER A 40 19.22 16.69 25.98
C SER A 40 19.99 15.70 25.11
N SER A 41 20.04 15.94 23.79
CA SER A 41 21.30 15.80 23.03
C SER A 41 21.27 16.61 21.72
N THR A 42 22.45 17.08 21.37
CA THR A 42 22.83 18.20 20.52
C THR A 42 22.92 17.87 19.03
N HIS A 43 22.19 18.57 18.17
CA HIS A 43 22.63 18.85 16.79
C HIS A 43 22.15 20.23 16.32
N SER A 44 23.05 20.94 15.65
CA SER A 44 23.08 22.35 15.36
C SER A 44 22.06 22.82 14.31
N SER A 45 21.31 23.87 14.65
CA SER A 45 20.79 24.87 13.73
C SER A 45 20.36 26.10 14.54
N PRO A 46 20.72 27.34 14.16
CA PRO A 46 20.26 28.54 14.86
C PRO A 46 18.78 28.74 14.53
N ARG A 47 17.92 27.98 15.19
CA ARG A 47 16.48 28.19 15.21
C ARG A 47 16.26 29.50 15.95
N LYS A 48 16.14 30.59 15.18
CA LYS A 48 15.75 31.91 15.69
C LYS A 48 14.58 31.73 16.65
N ILE A 49 14.91 31.97 17.92
CA ILE A 49 14.07 32.21 19.08
C ILE A 49 12.58 32.02 18.82
N GLY A 50 12.04 30.91 19.32
CA GLY A 50 10.64 30.82 19.70
C GLY A 50 10.35 31.85 20.78
N LYS A 51 10.14 33.11 20.37
CA LYS A 51 9.62 34.16 21.21
C LYS A 51 8.14 34.31 20.88
N ASP A 52 7.35 33.85 21.84
CA ASP A 52 5.96 34.20 22.05
C ASP A 52 4.98 33.72 20.98
N ARG A 53 4.28 32.62 21.30
CA ARG A 53 2.92 32.35 20.82
C ARG A 53 1.90 33.30 21.48
N VAL A 54 2.24 34.58 21.58
CA VAL A 54 1.26 35.65 21.72
C VAL A 54 0.71 35.87 20.31
N LYS A 55 -0.61 35.95 20.17
CA LYS A 55 -1.29 36.21 18.89
C LYS A 55 -0.67 37.45 18.23
N LYS A 56 0.32 37.24 17.35
CA LYS A 56 0.92 38.32 16.57
C LYS A 56 -0.17 38.77 15.62
N ASN A 57 -0.77 39.93 15.88
CA ASN A 57 -1.57 40.64 14.89
C ASN A 57 -0.62 40.95 13.72
N VAL A 58 -0.53 40.02 12.78
CA VAL A 58 0.28 40.19 11.58
C VAL A 58 -0.49 41.14 10.67
N ASP A 59 0.09 42.30 10.39
CA ASP A 59 -0.44 43.22 9.40
C ASP A 59 -0.51 42.52 8.03
N ARG A 60 -1.72 42.42 7.49
CA ARG A 60 -2.04 41.73 6.24
C ARG A 60 -1.42 42.41 5.01
N TYR A 61 -1.09 43.69 5.09
CA TYR A 61 -0.53 44.45 3.98
C TYR A 61 1.00 44.54 4.01
N SER A 62 1.60 44.11 5.13
CA SER A 62 3.06 44.04 5.27
C SER A 62 3.70 43.21 4.16
N HIS A 63 4.85 43.69 3.67
CA HIS A 63 5.61 43.02 2.63
C HIS A 63 6.03 41.60 3.05
N GLU A 64 6.41 41.41 4.32
CA GLU A 64 6.77 40.11 4.88
C GLU A 64 5.60 39.11 4.85
N TYR A 65 4.38 39.56 5.22
CA TYR A 65 3.19 38.72 5.14
C TYR A 65 2.90 38.28 3.70
N ARG A 66 2.93 39.21 2.74
CA ARG A 66 2.73 38.89 1.32
C ARG A 66 3.72 37.84 0.83
N GLN A 67 5.00 38.01 1.13
CA GLN A 67 6.03 37.06 0.72
C GLN A 67 5.87 35.68 1.38
N ARG A 68 5.41 35.62 2.64
CA ARG A 68 5.07 34.34 3.30
C ARG A 68 3.87 33.65 2.65
N ARG A 69 2.82 34.41 2.32
CA ARG A 69 1.64 33.89 1.63
C ARG A 69 1.96 33.40 0.23
N GLU A 70 2.78 34.12 -0.51
CA GLU A 70 3.24 33.71 -1.84
C GLU A 70 3.99 32.37 -1.80
N ARG A 71 4.97 32.22 -0.90
CA ARG A 71 5.65 30.93 -0.69
C ARG A 71 4.68 29.81 -0.30
N ASN A 72 3.74 30.09 0.60
CA ASN A 72 2.76 29.09 1.01
C ASN A 72 1.84 28.69 -0.16
N ASN A 73 1.38 29.64 -0.97
CA ASN A 73 0.57 29.37 -2.15
C ASN A 73 1.32 28.46 -3.14
N VAL A 74 2.63 28.71 -3.35
CA VAL A 74 3.48 27.83 -4.16
C VAL A 74 3.57 26.43 -3.55
N ALA A 75 3.82 26.32 -2.24
CA ALA A 75 3.91 25.04 -1.55
C ALA A 75 2.59 24.25 -1.60
N VAL A 76 1.45 24.92 -1.47
CA VAL A 76 0.12 24.33 -1.57
C VAL A 76 -0.11 23.79 -2.98
N ARG A 77 0.20 24.57 -4.03
CA ARG A 77 0.11 24.09 -5.42
C ARG A 77 0.97 22.84 -5.62
N LYS A 78 2.25 22.90 -5.23
CA LYS A 78 3.17 21.76 -5.32
C LYS A 78 2.67 20.52 -4.57
N SER A 79 2.11 20.70 -3.37
CA SER A 79 1.55 19.60 -2.58
C SER A 79 0.32 18.98 -3.27
N ARG A 80 -0.57 19.81 -3.82
CA ARG A 80 -1.75 19.35 -4.57
C ARG A 80 -1.35 18.60 -5.82
N ASP A 81 -0.40 19.11 -6.59
CA ASP A 81 0.04 18.48 -7.83
C ASP A 81 0.76 17.16 -7.55
N LYS A 82 1.58 17.10 -6.48
CA LYS A 82 2.16 15.83 -6.02
C LYS A 82 1.10 14.82 -5.59
N ALA A 83 0.03 15.25 -4.92
CA ALA A 83 -1.06 14.36 -4.54
C ALA A 83 -1.82 13.84 -5.76
N LYS A 84 -2.11 14.69 -6.75
CA LYS A 84 -2.71 14.29 -8.03
C LYS A 84 -1.83 13.29 -8.76
N GLN A 85 -0.52 13.59 -8.86
CA GLN A 85 0.45 12.72 -9.52
C GLN A 85 0.49 11.33 -8.88
N ARG A 86 0.54 11.26 -7.54
CA ARG A 86 0.48 9.97 -6.82
C ARG A 86 -0.79 9.18 -7.10
N ASN A 87 -1.94 9.85 -7.25
CA ASN A 87 -3.19 9.16 -7.58
C ASN A 87 -3.17 8.59 -8.99
N VAL A 88 -2.60 9.33 -9.96
CA VAL A 88 -2.44 8.88 -11.34
C VAL A 88 -1.46 7.69 -11.40
N GLU A 89 -0.31 7.79 -10.73
CA GLU A 89 0.67 6.71 -10.63
C GLU A 89 0.06 5.45 -10.00
N MET A 90 -0.76 5.60 -8.96
CA MET A 90 -1.45 4.47 -8.35
C MET A 90 -2.42 3.79 -9.33
N GLN A 91 -3.18 4.57 -10.11
CA GLN A 91 -4.06 4.01 -11.15
C GLN A 91 -3.26 3.28 -12.24
N GLN A 92 -2.14 3.85 -12.67
CA GLN A 92 -1.25 3.24 -13.65
C GLN A 92 -0.66 1.92 -13.12
N ASN A 93 -0.15 1.90 -11.88
CA ASN A 93 0.38 0.69 -11.25
C ASN A 93 -0.69 -0.41 -11.14
N MET A 94 -1.95 -0.06 -10.87
CA MET A 94 -3.04 -1.02 -10.81
C MET A 94 -3.26 -1.70 -12.18
N LEU A 95 -3.19 -0.93 -13.27
CA LEU A 95 -3.30 -1.48 -14.63
C LEU A 95 -2.10 -2.38 -14.97
N GLU A 96 -0.89 -1.95 -14.64
CA GLU A 96 0.34 -2.71 -14.87
C GLU A 96 0.30 -4.05 -14.12
N LEU A 97 -0.03 -4.03 -12.83
CA LEU A 97 -0.18 -5.24 -12.02
C LEU A 97 -1.29 -6.15 -12.55
N GLY A 98 -2.40 -5.59 -13.03
CA GLY A 98 -3.46 -6.37 -13.69
C GLY A 98 -2.94 -7.11 -14.93
N SER A 99 -2.23 -6.40 -15.80
CA SER A 99 -1.67 -6.99 -17.03
C SER A 99 -0.62 -8.07 -16.74
N GLU A 100 0.22 -7.86 -15.73
CA GLU A 100 1.24 -8.82 -15.32
C GLU A 100 0.60 -10.06 -14.67
N ASN A 101 -0.46 -9.87 -13.88
CA ASN A 101 -1.21 -10.97 -13.29
C ASN A 101 -1.85 -11.86 -14.38
N ASP A 102 -2.50 -11.26 -15.38
CA ASP A 102 -3.05 -12.00 -16.52
C ASP A 102 -1.97 -12.77 -17.29
N ARG A 103 -0.78 -12.17 -17.45
CA ARG A 103 0.37 -12.81 -18.08
C ARG A 103 0.83 -14.03 -17.28
N LEU A 104 0.95 -13.91 -15.96
CA LEU A 104 1.33 -14.99 -15.07
C LEU A 104 0.30 -16.13 -15.09
N HIS A 105 -1.00 -15.81 -15.06
CA HIS A 105 -2.07 -16.81 -15.20
C HIS A 105 -1.94 -17.60 -16.51
N LYS A 106 -1.70 -16.92 -17.64
CA LYS A 106 -1.47 -17.60 -18.92
C LYS A 106 -0.25 -18.54 -18.89
N THR A 107 0.84 -18.12 -18.23
CA THR A 107 2.03 -18.97 -18.06
C THR A 107 1.73 -20.18 -17.18
N ILE A 108 1.01 -20.00 -16.07
CA ILE A 108 0.59 -21.10 -15.19
C ILE A 108 -0.27 -22.10 -15.97
N ASP A 109 -1.27 -21.61 -16.71
CA ASP A 109 -2.14 -22.46 -17.51
C ASP A 109 -1.38 -23.22 -18.59
N GLN A 110 -0.39 -22.58 -19.23
CA GLN A 110 0.46 -23.22 -20.22
C GLN A 110 1.27 -24.36 -19.61
N LEU A 111 1.96 -24.10 -18.50
CA LEU A 111 2.74 -25.12 -17.81
C LEU A 111 1.86 -26.27 -17.31
N ASN A 112 0.66 -25.97 -16.81
CA ASN A 112 -0.30 -27.00 -16.40
C ASN A 112 -0.76 -27.88 -17.58
N ARG A 113 -1.01 -27.29 -18.75
CA ARG A 113 -1.31 -28.05 -19.97
C ARG A 113 -0.14 -28.94 -20.39
N GLU A 114 1.08 -28.43 -20.38
CA GLU A 114 2.29 -29.20 -20.72
C GLU A 114 2.52 -30.36 -19.74
N LEU A 115 2.41 -30.11 -18.44
CA LEU A 115 2.54 -31.15 -17.41
C LEU A 115 1.46 -32.22 -17.54
N THR A 116 0.22 -31.83 -17.83
CA THR A 116 -0.88 -32.77 -18.04
C THR A 116 -0.64 -33.60 -19.30
N GLY A 117 -0.22 -32.98 -20.40
CA GLY A 117 0.15 -33.67 -21.63
C GLY A 117 1.28 -34.69 -21.41
N LEU A 118 2.32 -34.33 -20.66
CA LEU A 118 3.39 -35.26 -20.29
C LEU A 118 2.89 -36.41 -19.44
N ARG A 119 2.07 -36.14 -18.41
CA ARG A 119 1.47 -37.20 -17.57
C ARG A 119 0.63 -38.17 -18.39
N ASP A 120 -0.19 -37.66 -19.30
CA ASP A 120 -1.04 -38.49 -20.15
C ASP A 120 -0.23 -39.27 -21.19
N PHE A 121 0.86 -38.69 -21.71
CA PHE A 121 1.83 -39.41 -22.53
C PHE A 121 2.42 -40.61 -21.77
N PHE A 122 2.94 -40.41 -20.56
CA PHE A 122 3.49 -41.50 -19.74
C PHE A 122 2.48 -42.59 -19.39
N LYS A 123 1.20 -42.25 -19.19
CA LYS A 123 0.13 -43.23 -18.95
C LYS A 123 -0.19 -44.10 -20.16
N GLN A 124 0.00 -43.57 -21.37
CA GLN A 124 -0.32 -44.26 -22.62
C GLN A 124 0.80 -45.17 -23.10
N LEU A 125 2.03 -45.05 -22.55
CA LEU A 125 3.12 -45.96 -22.90
C LEU A 125 2.81 -47.39 -22.44
N PRO A 126 2.76 -48.38 -23.34
CA PRO A 126 2.66 -49.78 -22.96
C PRO A 126 3.92 -50.13 -22.14
N ASN A 127 3.72 -50.58 -20.89
CA ASN A 127 4.70 -51.11 -19.92
C ASN A 127 5.02 -50.26 -18.67
N HIS A 128 4.42 -49.08 -18.42
CA HIS A 128 4.66 -48.34 -17.15
C HIS A 128 3.82 -48.86 -15.95
N ASN A 129 3.51 -50.17 -15.89
CA ASN A 129 2.76 -50.72 -14.75
C ASN A 129 3.25 -52.07 -14.21
N SER A 130 4.48 -52.52 -14.51
CA SER A 130 4.98 -53.79 -13.92
C SER A 130 6.38 -53.80 -13.33
N SER A 131 7.03 -52.65 -13.05
CA SER A 131 8.40 -52.71 -12.48
C SER A 131 8.80 -51.65 -11.45
N PHE A 132 7.91 -50.78 -10.95
CA PHE A 132 8.31 -49.80 -9.91
C PHE A 132 7.74 -50.05 -8.50
N VAL A 133 6.90 -51.05 -8.29
CA VAL A 133 6.52 -51.48 -6.92
C VAL A 133 7.29 -52.74 -6.57
N GLY A 134 8.53 -52.57 -6.13
CA GLY A 134 9.24 -53.58 -5.36
C GLY A 134 8.59 -53.72 -3.98
N PRO A 135 8.49 -54.94 -3.41
CA PRO A 135 7.88 -55.13 -2.10
C PRO A 135 8.84 -54.58 -1.04
N THR A 136 8.54 -53.43 -0.46
CA THR A 136 9.17 -53.03 0.80
C THR A 136 8.53 -53.85 1.93
N GLY A 137 8.92 -55.12 2.00
CA GLY A 137 8.82 -55.92 3.21
C GLY A 137 9.96 -55.53 4.15
N GLY A 138 9.63 -55.36 5.44
CA GLY A 138 10.63 -55.12 6.46
C GLY A 138 10.05 -54.58 7.77
N ASP A 139 9.16 -55.34 8.40
CA ASP A 139 9.01 -55.30 9.86
C ASP A 139 10.39 -55.54 10.51
N ILE A 140 10.92 -54.58 11.27
CA ILE A 140 11.88 -54.87 12.35
C ILE A 140 11.56 -53.99 13.57
N ARG A 141 11.32 -54.74 14.65
CA ARG A 141 11.16 -54.46 16.08
C ARG A 141 12.06 -53.39 16.68
#